data_AF-A0A4Q2D400-F1
#
_entry.id   AF-A0A4Q2D400-F1
#
_cell.length_a   1.000
_cell.length_b   1.000
_cell.length_c   1.000
_cell.angle_alpha   90.00
_cell.angle_beta   90.00
_cell.angle_gamma   90.00
#
_symmetry.space_group_name_H-M   'P 1'
#
loop_
_entity.id
_entity.type
_entity.pdbx_description
1 polymer ?
#
loop_
_entity_poly.entity_id
_entity_poly.type
_entity_poly.pdbx_seq_one_letter_code
_entity_poly.pdbx_strand_id
1 'polypeptide(L)'
;MKFLSAISLLVAPLVSWALVIPNADTPSFYFVATSPHSSTPRPVLIGPDGVYTTLAGSGTAIQAYFYQGYLTGTLDKSGSPTYRPLVDTGFNSDGSCATYGQFGYSAHGSTNKCASFPRLQIQSNNENSQLGAKLTYNYVGGFYVCGTDEMIWYKRNAEDGPQACSPVDLYTVPVL
;
A
#
# COMPACT_ATOMS: atom_id res chain seq x y z
N MET A 1 43.85 -22.92 -37.29
CA MET A 1 42.50 -22.37 -37.49
C MET A 1 41.74 -22.51 -36.18
N LYS A 2 41.46 -21.41 -35.46
CA LYS A 2 40.73 -21.42 -34.18
C LYS A 2 39.37 -20.76 -34.42
N PHE A 3 38.29 -21.55 -34.35
CA PHE A 3 36.92 -21.05 -34.38
C PHE A 3 36.58 -20.47 -33.01
N LEU A 4 36.49 -19.14 -32.92
CA LEU A 4 35.84 -18.46 -31.80
C LEU A 4 34.34 -18.43 -32.09
N SER A 5 33.60 -19.32 -31.42
CA SER A 5 32.14 -19.32 -31.45
C SER A 5 31.64 -18.15 -30.60
N ALA A 6 31.10 -17.12 -31.25
CA ALA A 6 30.46 -16.00 -30.57
C ALA A 6 29.06 -16.45 -30.11
N ILE A 7 28.90 -16.67 -28.80
CA ILE A 7 27.60 -16.87 -28.17
C ILE A 7 26.93 -15.50 -28.06
N SER A 8 26.05 -15.19 -29.01
CA SER A 8 25.13 -14.06 -28.90
C SER A 8 24.07 -14.38 -27.85
N LEU A 9 24.26 -13.89 -26.62
CA LEU A 9 23.22 -13.83 -25.60
C LEU A 9 22.12 -12.88 -26.09
N LEU A 10 21.03 -13.44 -26.63
CA LEU A 10 19.76 -12.74 -26.74
C LEU A 10 19.24 -12.48 -25.33
N VAL A 11 19.57 -11.33 -24.76
CA VAL A 11 18.79 -10.73 -23.68
C VAL A 11 17.54 -10.19 -24.32
N ALA A 12 16.50 -11.03 -24.45
CA ALA A 12 15.18 -10.52 -24.71
C ALA A 12 14.82 -9.62 -23.52
N PRO A 13 14.55 -8.31 -23.71
CA PRO A 13 13.92 -7.55 -22.64
C PRO A 13 12.59 -8.23 -22.39
N LEU A 14 12.43 -8.88 -21.25
CA LEU A 14 11.12 -9.25 -20.73
C LEU A 14 10.41 -7.92 -20.48
N VAL A 15 9.75 -7.40 -21.51
CA VAL A 15 8.87 -6.24 -21.40
C VAL A 15 7.68 -6.74 -20.61
N SER A 16 7.79 -6.67 -19.28
CA SER A 16 6.69 -6.96 -18.38
C SER A 16 5.81 -5.72 -18.40
N TRP A 17 4.76 -5.74 -19.23
CA TRP A 17 3.81 -4.65 -19.30
C TRP A 17 2.99 -4.69 -18.02
N ALA A 18 3.21 -3.71 -17.14
CA ALA A 18 2.39 -3.57 -15.96
C ALA A 18 0.93 -3.32 -16.39
N LEU A 19 -0.02 -3.97 -15.72
CA LEU A 19 -1.45 -3.83 -15.99
C LEU A 19 -1.89 -2.38 -15.81
N VAL A 20 -2.50 -1.79 -16.82
CA VAL A 20 -3.07 -0.43 -16.74
C VAL A 20 -4.59 -0.55 -16.76
N ILE A 21 -5.25 -0.14 -15.68
CA ILE A 21 -6.71 -0.02 -15.66
C ILE A 21 -7.12 1.10 -16.64
N PRO A 22 -8.19 0.93 -17.43
CA PRO A 22 -8.64 1.98 -18.34
C PRO A 22 -8.79 3.34 -17.64
N ASN A 23 -8.20 4.38 -18.23
CA ASN A 23 -8.16 5.75 -17.71
C ASN A 23 -7.33 5.99 -16.44
N ALA A 24 -6.60 5.00 -15.94
CA ALA A 24 -5.66 5.20 -14.83
C ALA A 24 -4.50 6.12 -15.24
N ASP A 25 -4.07 6.96 -14.30
CA ASP A 25 -2.90 7.84 -14.46
C ASP A 25 -1.58 7.06 -14.34
N THR A 26 -1.62 5.88 -13.69
CA THR A 26 -0.46 5.02 -13.47
C THR A 26 -0.76 3.57 -13.82
N PRO A 27 0.27 2.76 -14.11
CA PRO A 27 0.14 1.31 -14.03
C PRO A 27 -0.30 0.87 -12.63
N SER A 28 -0.93 -0.30 -12.59
CA SER A 28 -1.39 -0.91 -11.35
C SER A 28 -0.25 -1.55 -10.58
N PHE A 29 -0.34 -1.53 -9.27
CA PHE A 29 0.63 -2.12 -8.36
C PHE A 29 -0.06 -2.71 -7.12
N TYR A 30 0.62 -3.64 -6.47
CA TYR A 30 0.33 -4.06 -5.10
C TYR A 30 1.22 -3.30 -4.12
N PHE A 31 0.76 -3.12 -2.88
CA PHE A 31 1.65 -2.74 -1.80
C PHE A 31 2.23 -3.99 -1.15
N VAL A 32 3.52 -3.94 -0.83
CA VAL A 32 4.22 -4.95 -0.03
C VAL A 32 4.98 -4.28 1.10
N ALA A 33 5.14 -5.00 2.19
CA ALA A 33 5.88 -4.52 3.35
C ALA A 33 6.51 -5.67 4.13
N THR A 34 7.54 -5.35 4.91
CA THR A 34 8.12 -6.23 5.92
C THR A 34 7.61 -5.84 7.31
N SER A 35 7.65 -6.77 8.26
CA SER A 35 7.28 -6.49 9.65
C SER A 35 8.38 -6.98 10.61
N PRO A 36 8.33 -6.61 11.91
CA PRO A 36 9.24 -7.15 12.90
C PRO A 36 9.20 -8.68 13.01
N HIS A 37 8.06 -9.31 12.66
CA HIS A 37 7.88 -10.75 12.71
C HIS A 37 8.33 -11.46 11.42
N SER A 38 8.53 -10.72 10.32
CA SER A 38 8.97 -11.29 9.05
C SER A 38 9.78 -10.30 8.22
N SER A 39 11.03 -10.66 7.94
CA SER A 39 11.92 -9.95 7.02
C SER A 39 11.58 -10.17 5.54
N THR A 40 10.67 -11.10 5.23
CA THR A 40 10.23 -11.36 3.86
C THR A 40 9.13 -10.37 3.51
N PRO A 41 9.24 -9.62 2.39
CA PRO A 41 8.16 -8.75 1.94
C PRO A 41 6.87 -9.55 1.71
N ARG A 42 5.78 -9.09 2.29
CA ARG A 42 4.44 -9.68 2.12
C ARG A 42 3.48 -8.66 1.54
N PRO A 43 2.49 -9.09 0.75
CA PRO A 43 1.47 -8.20 0.24
C PRO A 43 0.66 -7.59 1.39
N VAL A 44 0.26 -6.33 1.20
CA VAL A 44 -0.78 -5.70 2.01
C VAL A 44 -2.12 -6.26 1.59
N LEU A 45 -2.82 -6.89 2.53
CA LEU A 45 -4.10 -7.53 2.33
C LEU A 45 -5.21 -6.67 2.92
N ILE A 46 -6.39 -6.68 2.32
CA ILE A 46 -7.62 -6.32 3.02
C ILE A 46 -7.96 -7.49 3.94
N GLY A 47 -8.14 -7.20 5.23
CA GLY A 47 -8.47 -8.17 6.25
C GLY A 47 -9.86 -8.78 6.09
N PRO A 48 -10.23 -9.74 6.95
CA PRO A 48 -11.52 -10.42 6.90
C PRO A 48 -12.73 -9.49 7.12
N ASP A 49 -12.51 -8.32 7.69
CA ASP A 49 -13.50 -7.25 7.88
C ASP A 49 -13.84 -6.53 6.57
N GLY A 50 -13.06 -6.73 5.51
CA GLY A 50 -13.30 -6.17 4.18
C GLY A 50 -12.97 -4.69 4.05
N VAL A 51 -12.35 -4.08 5.07
CA VAL A 51 -12.03 -2.64 5.09
C VAL A 51 -10.57 -2.39 5.45
N TYR A 52 -10.11 -2.86 6.61
CA TYR A 52 -8.78 -2.53 7.11
C TYR A 52 -7.70 -3.42 6.53
N THR A 53 -6.48 -2.90 6.52
CA THR A 53 -5.34 -3.58 5.91
C THR A 53 -4.44 -4.27 6.94
N THR A 54 -3.86 -5.40 6.53
CA THR A 54 -2.98 -6.25 7.34
C THR A 54 -1.84 -6.84 6.50
N LEU A 55 -0.74 -7.21 7.17
CA LEU A 55 0.34 -8.03 6.59
C LEU A 55 0.24 -9.52 6.95
N ALA A 56 -0.75 -9.91 7.75
CA ALA A 56 -0.93 -11.26 8.27
C ALA A 56 -2.26 -11.89 7.82
N GLY A 57 -2.39 -13.19 8.07
CA GLY A 57 -3.63 -13.94 7.86
C GLY A 57 -3.98 -14.18 6.38
N SER A 58 -5.27 -14.45 6.15
CA SER A 58 -5.85 -14.63 4.82
C SER A 58 -6.68 -13.42 4.45
N GLY A 59 -6.43 -12.89 3.25
CA GLY A 59 -7.13 -11.73 2.72
C GLY A 59 -6.84 -11.56 1.24
N THR A 60 -7.42 -10.54 0.63
CA THR A 60 -7.17 -10.23 -0.78
C THR A 60 -6.20 -9.06 -0.87
N ALA A 61 -5.12 -9.25 -1.63
CA ALA A 61 -4.21 -8.16 -1.94
C ALA A 61 -4.94 -7.15 -2.82
N ILE A 62 -5.04 -5.91 -2.36
CA ILE A 62 -5.71 -4.87 -3.13
C ILE A 62 -4.80 -4.36 -4.25
N GLN A 63 -5.32 -4.38 -5.47
CA GLN A 63 -4.65 -3.75 -6.60
C GLN A 63 -4.89 -2.24 -6.52
N ALA A 64 -3.81 -1.46 -6.50
CA ALA A 64 -3.87 -0.01 -6.41
C ALA A 64 -3.36 0.66 -7.69
N TYR A 65 -3.92 1.82 -8.00
CA TYR A 65 -3.52 2.68 -9.11
C TYR A 65 -3.92 4.13 -8.80
N PHE A 66 -3.38 5.09 -9.53
CA PHE A 66 -3.84 6.47 -9.46
C PHE A 66 -4.88 6.75 -10.55
N TYR A 67 -5.96 7.44 -10.16
CA TYR A 67 -6.98 7.95 -11.06
C TYR A 67 -7.35 9.37 -10.67
N GLN A 68 -7.23 10.30 -11.61
CA GLN A 68 -7.41 11.74 -11.39
C GLN A 68 -6.57 12.27 -10.20
N GLY A 69 -5.36 11.74 -10.02
CA GLY A 69 -4.45 12.11 -8.94
C GLY A 69 -4.79 11.55 -7.56
N TYR A 70 -5.76 10.63 -7.44
CA TYR A 70 -6.08 9.94 -6.20
C TYR A 70 -5.70 8.46 -6.26
N LEU A 71 -5.09 7.97 -5.19
CA LEU A 71 -4.92 6.53 -5.00
C LEU A 71 -6.30 5.87 -4.94
N THR A 72 -6.48 4.84 -5.76
CA THR A 72 -7.70 4.07 -5.90
C THR A 72 -7.35 2.59 -5.82
N GLY A 73 -8.17 1.81 -5.13
CA GLY A 73 -8.04 0.36 -5.02
C GLY A 73 -9.08 -0.37 -5.86
N THR A 74 -8.79 -1.59 -6.26
CA THR A 74 -9.71 -2.53 -6.90
C THR A 74 -9.33 -3.97 -6.56
N LEU A 75 -10.26 -4.89 -6.75
CA LEU A 75 -10.03 -6.33 -6.56
C LEU A 75 -9.82 -7.08 -7.88
N ASP A 76 -10.04 -6.43 -9.02
CA ASP A 76 -9.91 -7.08 -10.33
C ASP A 76 -9.21 -6.21 -11.39
N LYS A 77 -8.92 -6.85 -12.53
CA LYS A 77 -8.22 -6.21 -13.66
C LYS A 77 -9.10 -5.23 -14.46
N SER A 78 -10.39 -5.15 -14.15
CA SER A 78 -11.31 -4.20 -14.80
C SER A 78 -11.34 -2.84 -14.11
N GLY A 79 -10.87 -2.78 -12.86
CA GLY A 79 -10.96 -1.57 -12.03
C GLY A 79 -12.25 -1.49 -11.21
N SER A 80 -13.01 -2.59 -11.11
CA SER A 80 -14.31 -2.63 -10.42
C SER A 80 -14.38 -3.77 -9.39
N PRO A 81 -15.01 -3.57 -8.21
CA PRO A 81 -15.42 -2.29 -7.68
C PRO A 81 -14.21 -1.41 -7.33
N THR A 82 -14.43 -0.10 -7.28
CA THR A 82 -13.43 0.88 -6.84
C THR A 82 -13.51 1.12 -5.34
N TYR A 83 -12.37 1.13 -4.69
CA TYR A 83 -12.22 1.44 -3.28
C TYR A 83 -11.39 2.69 -3.10
N ARG A 84 -11.73 3.48 -2.10
CA ARG A 84 -10.99 4.67 -1.72
C ARG A 84 -10.14 4.36 -0.48
N PRO A 85 -8.87 4.78 -0.44
CA PRO A 85 -8.06 4.64 0.76
C PRO A 85 -8.70 5.43 1.89
N LEU A 86 -8.66 4.83 3.07
CA LEU A 86 -9.30 5.29 4.29
C LEU A 86 -8.25 5.28 5.41
N VAL A 87 -8.20 6.36 6.18
CA VAL A 87 -7.59 6.35 7.50
C VAL A 87 -8.71 6.62 8.49
N ASP A 88 -9.13 5.56 9.19
CA ASP A 88 -10.24 5.61 10.13
C ASP A 88 -9.72 6.02 11.52
N THR A 89 -9.69 7.34 11.78
CA THR A 89 -9.19 7.88 13.05
C THR A 89 -10.28 7.85 14.12
N GLY A 90 -9.90 7.48 15.34
CA GLY A 90 -10.81 7.43 16.48
C GLY A 90 -11.13 8.80 17.08
N PHE A 91 -11.80 8.79 18.23
CA PHE A 91 -12.04 9.98 19.04
C PHE A 91 -11.09 9.99 20.24
N ASN A 92 -10.59 11.17 20.58
CA ASN A 92 -9.99 11.43 21.88
C ASN A 92 -11.08 11.58 22.95
N SER A 93 -10.70 11.54 24.22
CA SER A 93 -11.62 11.68 25.36
C SER A 93 -12.36 13.02 25.41
N ASP A 94 -11.81 14.06 24.77
CA ASP A 94 -12.41 15.39 24.62
C ASP A 94 -13.39 15.49 23.43
N GLY A 95 -13.57 14.41 22.67
CA GLY A 95 -14.45 14.35 21.50
C GLY A 95 -13.81 14.87 20.20
N SER A 96 -12.55 15.29 20.22
CA SER A 96 -11.78 15.64 19.02
C SER A 96 -11.33 14.38 18.24
N CYS A 97 -10.98 14.54 16.96
CA CYS A 97 -10.43 13.43 16.17
C CYS A 97 -9.00 13.12 16.58
N ALA A 98 -8.70 11.83 16.73
CA ALA A 98 -7.37 11.33 17.01
C ALA A 98 -6.40 11.64 15.85
N THR A 99 -5.10 11.66 16.18
CA THR A 99 -4.01 11.86 15.21
C THR A 99 -3.50 10.55 14.59
N TYR A 100 -4.20 9.44 14.84
CA TYR A 100 -3.89 8.10 14.37
C TYR A 100 -5.17 7.34 14.02
N GLY A 101 -5.06 6.35 13.14
CA GLY A 101 -6.21 5.55 12.70
C GLY A 101 -5.80 4.33 11.90
N GLN A 102 -6.69 3.35 11.78
CA GLN A 102 -6.46 2.17 10.95
C GLN A 102 -6.45 2.55 9.48
N PHE A 103 -5.47 2.04 8.74
CA PHE A 103 -5.40 2.21 7.29
C PHE A 103 -6.21 1.11 6.60
N GLY A 104 -7.02 1.50 5.63
CA GLY A 104 -7.93 0.60 4.95
C GLY A 104 -8.37 1.12 3.59
N TYR A 105 -9.33 0.42 3.02
CA TYR A 105 -9.99 0.74 1.76
C TYR A 105 -11.49 0.59 1.92
N SER A 106 -12.26 1.60 1.52
CA SER A 106 -13.72 1.56 1.60
C SER A 106 -14.36 1.82 0.24
N ALA A 107 -15.35 1.00 -0.11
CA ALA A 107 -16.20 1.18 -1.29
C ALA A 107 -17.37 2.15 -1.04
N HIS A 108 -17.80 2.31 0.21
CA HIS A 108 -19.08 2.98 0.56
C HIS A 108 -18.92 4.19 1.48
N GLY A 109 -17.70 4.68 1.69
CA GLY A 109 -17.41 5.74 2.65
C GLY A 109 -17.27 5.21 4.08
N SER A 110 -17.27 6.12 5.07
CA SER A 110 -17.26 5.77 6.49
C SER A 110 -18.32 6.59 7.22
N THR A 111 -18.98 5.99 8.19
CA THR A 111 -19.91 6.68 9.11
C THR A 111 -19.17 7.36 10.26
N ASN A 112 -17.87 7.07 10.43
CA ASN A 112 -17.04 7.76 11.40
C ASN A 112 -16.73 9.18 10.89
N LYS A 113 -17.18 10.21 11.61
CA LYS A 113 -16.88 11.62 11.27
C LYS A 113 -15.39 11.98 11.34
N CYS A 114 -14.57 11.16 11.99
CA CYS A 114 -13.11 11.32 12.04
C CYS A 114 -12.37 10.46 11.00
N ALA A 115 -13.07 9.64 10.23
CA ALA A 115 -12.48 9.00 9.08
C ALA A 115 -12.02 10.05 8.05
N SER A 116 -10.85 9.83 7.47
CA SER A 116 -10.33 10.65 6.39
C SER A 116 -10.09 9.80 5.14
N PHE A 117 -10.30 10.41 3.97
CA PHE A 117 -9.98 9.84 2.68
C PHE A 117 -8.76 10.60 2.13
N PRO A 118 -7.55 10.24 2.60
CA PRO A 118 -6.37 11.06 2.37
C PRO A 118 -5.99 11.12 0.90
N ARG A 119 -5.38 12.24 0.51
CA ARG A 119 -4.55 12.28 -0.70
C ARG A 119 -3.22 11.61 -0.39
N LEU A 120 -3.07 10.39 -0.86
CA LEU A 120 -1.82 9.64 -0.75
C LEU A 120 -0.97 9.85 -1.99
N GLN A 121 0.33 9.75 -1.84
CA GLN A 121 1.29 9.89 -2.92
C GLN A 121 2.29 8.75 -2.88
N ILE A 122 2.83 8.38 -4.03
CA ILE A 122 3.98 7.48 -4.10
C ILE A 122 5.25 8.30 -4.31
N GLN A 123 6.29 7.97 -3.56
CA GLN A 123 7.60 8.59 -3.67
C GLN A 123 8.62 7.53 -4.10
N SER A 124 9.39 7.80 -5.14
CA SER A 124 10.50 6.93 -5.53
C SER A 124 11.49 6.77 -4.38
N ASN A 125 12.00 5.55 -4.17
CA ASN A 125 13.07 5.34 -3.21
C ASN A 125 14.38 5.90 -3.79
N ASN A 126 14.87 7.00 -3.21
CA ASN A 126 16.08 7.68 -3.68
C ASN A 126 17.36 6.89 -3.40
N GLU A 127 17.33 5.95 -2.46
CA GLU A 127 18.50 5.14 -2.06
C GLU A 127 18.63 3.88 -2.92
N ASN A 128 17.52 3.38 -3.46
CA ASN A 128 17.51 2.24 -4.37
C ASN A 128 16.38 2.37 -5.40
N SER A 129 16.73 2.85 -6.59
CA SER A 129 15.79 3.00 -7.71
C SER A 129 15.27 1.67 -8.27
N GLN A 130 15.81 0.54 -7.84
CA GLN A 130 15.30 -0.80 -8.16
C GLN A 130 14.19 -1.24 -7.21
N LEU A 131 14.09 -0.64 -6.01
CA LEU A 131 12.94 -0.82 -5.14
C LEU A 131 11.78 0.01 -5.67
N GLY A 132 10.56 -0.49 -5.52
CA GLY A 132 9.36 0.25 -5.89
C GLY A 132 9.24 1.60 -5.17
N ALA A 133 8.27 2.41 -5.59
CA ALA A 133 7.94 3.63 -4.88
C ALA A 133 7.31 3.29 -3.51
N LYS A 134 7.48 4.16 -2.52
CA LYS A 134 6.85 4.03 -1.20
C LYS A 134 5.60 4.88 -1.10
N LEU A 135 4.57 4.38 -0.43
CA LEU A 135 3.38 5.16 -0.10
C LEU A 135 3.71 6.22 0.97
N THR A 136 3.22 7.42 0.77
CA THR A 136 3.39 8.55 1.68
C THR A 136 2.05 9.25 1.90
N TYR A 137 1.84 9.76 3.11
CA TYR A 137 0.68 10.57 3.45
C TYR A 137 1.12 11.96 3.90
N ASN A 138 0.95 12.97 3.02
CA ASN A 138 1.23 14.38 3.29
C ASN A 138 2.63 14.68 3.89
N TYR A 139 3.60 13.77 3.80
CA TYR A 139 4.92 13.85 4.42
C TYR A 139 4.90 14.13 5.94
N VAL A 140 3.81 13.81 6.62
CA VAL A 140 3.64 13.96 8.07
C VAL A 140 3.22 12.61 8.62
N GLY A 141 3.89 12.16 9.69
CA GLY A 141 3.64 10.84 10.28
C GLY A 141 4.18 9.68 9.46
N GLY A 142 3.65 8.48 9.72
CA GLY A 142 4.07 7.25 9.06
C GLY A 142 3.07 6.12 9.24
N PHE A 143 3.31 5.03 8.51
CA PHE A 143 2.56 3.79 8.68
C PHE A 143 3.25 2.89 9.69
N TYR A 144 2.44 2.14 10.43
CA TYR A 144 2.88 1.24 11.48
C TYR A 144 2.10 -0.07 11.40
N VAL A 145 2.76 -1.18 11.67
CA VAL A 145 2.10 -2.47 11.91
C VAL A 145 1.95 -2.68 13.40
N CYS A 146 0.75 -3.01 13.84
CA CYS A 146 0.40 -3.09 15.26
C CYS A 146 -0.27 -4.44 15.59
N GLY A 147 0.05 -4.97 16.77
CA GLY A 147 -0.55 -6.20 17.28
C GLY A 147 -0.12 -7.47 16.55
N THR A 148 -0.69 -8.60 16.96
CA THR A 148 -0.39 -9.94 16.40
C THR A 148 -0.98 -10.15 15.02
N ASP A 149 -2.06 -9.44 14.71
CA ASP A 149 -2.71 -9.48 13.39
C ASP A 149 -2.04 -8.54 12.40
N GLU A 150 -0.96 -7.87 12.79
CA GLU A 150 -0.14 -6.98 11.95
C GLU A 150 -0.96 -5.98 11.14
N MET A 151 -2.00 -5.43 11.78
CA MET A 151 -2.88 -4.43 11.20
C MET A 151 -2.07 -3.17 10.91
N ILE A 152 -2.34 -2.53 9.77
CA ILE A 152 -1.64 -1.31 9.37
C ILE A 152 -2.40 -0.10 9.89
N TRP A 153 -1.68 0.77 10.57
CA TRP A 153 -2.15 2.02 11.14
C TRP A 153 -1.37 3.17 10.54
N TYR A 154 -2.04 4.30 10.33
CA TYR A 154 -1.35 5.58 10.20
C TYR A 154 -1.26 6.24 11.57
N LYS A 155 -0.09 6.78 11.89
CA LYS A 155 0.12 7.60 13.08
C LYS A 155 0.85 8.89 12.72
N ARG A 156 0.37 10.02 13.23
CA ARG A 156 1.08 11.31 13.11
C ARG A 156 2.39 11.30 13.90
N ASN A 157 2.35 10.81 15.14
CA ASN A 157 3.52 10.61 15.99
C ASN A 157 3.63 9.12 16.36
N ALA A 158 4.85 8.60 16.54
CA ALA A 158 5.07 7.17 16.83
C ALA A 158 4.34 6.69 18.10
N GLU A 159 4.28 7.57 19.11
CA GLU A 159 3.69 7.31 20.43
C GLU A 159 2.15 7.36 20.42
N ASP A 160 1.53 7.85 19.34
CA ASP A 160 0.08 8.02 19.27
C ASP A 160 -0.62 6.66 19.14
N GLY A 161 -1.70 6.46 19.89
CA GLY A 161 -2.62 5.34 19.71
C GLY A 161 -2.12 3.98 20.21
N PRO A 162 -2.39 2.88 19.47
CA PRO A 162 -2.12 1.53 19.98
C PRO A 162 -0.63 1.35 20.27
N GLN A 163 -0.35 0.63 21.35
CA GLN A 163 0.99 0.25 21.76
C GLN A 163 1.42 -1.02 21.01
N ALA A 164 2.71 -1.39 21.10
CA ALA A 164 3.29 -2.54 20.38
C ALA A 164 3.14 -2.42 18.85
N CYS A 165 3.54 -1.26 18.33
CA CYS A 165 3.59 -0.98 16.90
C CYS A 165 5.02 -0.84 16.43
N SER A 166 5.29 -1.16 15.18
CA SER A 166 6.58 -0.91 14.54
C SER A 166 6.39 -0.18 13.21
N PRO A 167 7.28 0.75 12.87
CA PRO A 167 7.18 1.50 11.62
C PRO A 167 7.26 0.54 10.43
N VAL A 168 6.50 0.86 9.39
CA VAL A 168 6.49 0.08 8.14
C VAL A 168 6.46 1.00 6.93
N ASP A 169 7.22 0.65 5.91
CA ASP A 169 7.17 1.28 4.60
C ASP A 169 6.38 0.39 3.63
N LEU A 170 5.38 0.97 2.97
CA LEU A 170 4.53 0.27 2.00
C LEU A 170 5.07 0.52 0.59
N TYR A 171 5.78 -0.46 0.03
CA TYR A 171 6.43 -0.38 -1.28
C TYR A 171 5.53 -0.91 -2.39
N THR A 172 5.62 -0.32 -3.58
CA THR A 172 4.84 -0.76 -4.75
C THR A 172 5.53 -1.91 -5.51
N VAL A 173 4.77 -2.93 -5.90
CA VAL A 173 5.21 -3.97 -6.85
C VAL A 173 4.25 -3.97 -8.04
N PRO A 174 4.73 -3.91 -9.30
CA PRO A 174 3.85 -3.88 -10.47
C PRO A 174 2.93 -5.11 -10.56
N VAL A 175 1.69 -4.90 -11.01
CA VAL A 175 0.77 -6.00 -11.36
C VAL A 175 1.01 -6.43 -12.81
N LEU A 176 1.06 -7.74 -13.06
CA LEU A 176 1.26 -8.34 -14.39
C LEU A 176 -0.03 -8.99 -14.93
#